data_AF-A0A4R6FAR4-F1
#
_entry.id   AF-A0A4R6FAR4-F1
#
_cell.length_a   1.000
_cell.length_b   1.000
_cell.length_c   1.000
_cell.angle_alpha   90.00
_cell.angle_beta   90.00
_cell.angle_gamma   90.00
#
_symmetry.space_group_name_H-M   'P 1'
#
loop_
_entity.id
_entity.type
_entity.pdbx_description
1 polymer ?
#
loop_
_entity_poly.entity_id
_entity_poly.type
_entity_poly.pdbx_seq_one_letter_code
_entity_poly.pdbx_strand_id
1 'polypeptide(L)'
;MEKNAAFAARCSMSIPIFFTPQYSEGLRVFDGGAQNNFPVKVLLDKYPDTNFLGLYLGAEIYKHEKKNFLGDMLSIWTESSDPDVLREYKNNIVVIDPDPISTTQFKLSSEEKEFLLESGRLAAIKFLDKTNIIKKTDLNFESRKNDLELLREKLKTKKRKKKFFIKSLCLLVIFLVATYFYGNHLSF
;
A
#
# COMPACT_ATOMS: atom_id res chain seq x y z
N MET A 1 31.04 -14.28 -4.12
CA MET A 1 29.73 -14.89 -3.80
C MET A 1 28.72 -14.30 -4.77
N GLU A 2 28.23 -15.11 -5.70
CA GLU A 2 27.26 -14.66 -6.72
C GLU A 2 26.00 -14.14 -6.01
N LYS A 3 25.68 -12.85 -6.19
CA LYS A 3 24.48 -12.23 -5.61
C LYS A 3 23.28 -12.71 -6.44
N ASN A 4 22.72 -13.86 -6.08
CA ASN A 4 21.55 -14.45 -6.74
C ASN A 4 20.36 -13.46 -6.71
N ALA A 5 19.60 -13.35 -7.81
CA ALA A 5 18.41 -12.51 -7.92
C ALA A 5 17.40 -12.73 -6.78
N ALA A 6 17.29 -13.96 -6.26
CA ALA A 6 16.46 -14.27 -5.10
C ALA A 6 16.93 -13.57 -3.81
N PHE A 7 18.25 -13.44 -3.62
CA PHE A 7 18.83 -12.73 -2.48
C PHE A 7 18.60 -11.22 -2.60
N ALA A 8 18.74 -10.66 -3.80
CA ALA A 8 18.43 -9.25 -4.07
C ALA A 8 16.95 -8.94 -3.85
N ALA A 9 16.03 -9.79 -4.35
CA ALA A 9 14.60 -9.66 -4.13
C ALA A 9 14.23 -9.74 -2.64
N ARG A 10 14.85 -10.67 -1.88
CA ARG A 10 14.66 -10.78 -0.43
C ARG A 10 15.12 -9.53 0.33
N CYS A 11 16.27 -8.97 -0.05
CA CYS A 11 16.75 -7.70 0.51
C CYS A 11 15.78 -6.55 0.20
N SER A 12 15.24 -6.50 -1.03
CA SER A 12 14.26 -5.52 -1.50
C SER A 12 12.82 -5.73 -0.98
N MET A 13 12.58 -6.75 -0.16
CA MET A 13 11.29 -6.99 0.51
C MET A 13 11.41 -6.85 2.04
N SER A 14 12.55 -6.40 2.54
CA SER A 14 12.86 -6.36 3.98
C SER A 14 12.24 -5.13 4.66
N ILE A 15 10.92 -4.97 4.53
CA ILE A 15 10.15 -3.87 5.11
C ILE A 15 10.48 -3.81 6.62
N PRO A 16 11.04 -2.69 7.10
CA PRO A 16 11.36 -2.51 8.51
C PRO A 16 10.16 -2.85 9.39
N ILE A 17 10.41 -3.43 10.58
CA ILE A 17 9.41 -3.90 11.55
C ILE A 17 8.75 -5.25 11.20
N PHE A 18 8.60 -5.59 9.91
CA PHE A 18 7.96 -6.85 9.50
C PHE A 18 8.94 -7.98 9.13
N PHE A 19 10.13 -7.62 8.66
CA PHE A 19 11.15 -8.58 8.25
C PHE A 19 12.51 -8.28 8.90
N THR A 20 13.24 -9.34 9.26
CA THR A 20 14.60 -9.22 9.80
C THR A 20 15.54 -8.78 8.67
N PRO A 21 16.27 -7.65 8.82
CA PRO A 21 17.19 -7.17 7.80
C PRO A 21 18.27 -8.21 7.53
N GLN A 22 18.65 -8.36 6.26
CA GLN A 22 19.73 -9.25 5.85
C GLN A 22 21.06 -8.53 5.97
N TYR A 23 22.15 -9.27 6.19
CA TYR A 23 23.49 -8.69 6.25
C TYR A 23 24.17 -8.85 4.89
N SER A 24 24.73 -7.77 4.36
CA SER A 24 25.61 -7.81 3.18
C SER A 24 26.84 -6.96 3.48
N GLU A 25 28.03 -7.55 3.35
CA GLU A 25 29.32 -6.87 3.57
C GLU A 25 29.45 -6.19 4.95
N GLY A 26 28.88 -6.81 6.00
CA GLY A 26 28.91 -6.29 7.37
C GLY A 26 27.88 -5.18 7.66
N LEU A 27 27.13 -4.75 6.65
CA LEU A 27 26.07 -3.75 6.78
C LEU A 27 24.70 -4.41 6.86
N ARG A 28 23.80 -3.83 7.67
CA ARG A 28 22.37 -4.21 7.69
C ARG A 28 21.72 -3.66 6.43
N VAL A 29 21.25 -4.55 5.56
CA VAL A 29 20.48 -4.23 4.37
C VAL A 29 19.01 -4.21 4.75
N PHE A 30 18.44 -3.02 4.72
CA PHE A 30 17.00 -2.78 4.86
C PHE A 30 16.37 -2.71 3.46
N ASP A 31 15.04 -2.75 3.39
CA ASP A 31 14.31 -2.58 2.12
C ASP A 31 14.82 -1.35 1.33
N GLY A 32 15.10 -1.52 0.04
CA GLY A 32 15.41 -0.42 -0.87
C GLY A 32 14.25 0.58 -1.01
N GLY A 33 13.04 0.18 -0.63
CA GLY A 33 11.87 1.05 -0.49
C GLY A 33 11.95 2.08 0.65
N ALA A 34 13.01 2.08 1.47
CA ALA A 34 13.22 3.09 2.50
C ALA A 34 13.86 4.41 1.99
N GLN A 35 14.36 4.45 0.75
CA GLN A 35 14.96 5.66 0.16
C GLN A 35 14.47 5.98 -1.27
N ASN A 36 13.98 5.01 -2.05
CA ASN A 36 13.47 5.22 -3.42
C ASN A 36 12.35 4.22 -3.78
N ASN A 37 11.10 4.43 -3.33
CA ASN A 37 9.97 3.55 -3.68
C ASN A 37 9.56 3.62 -5.16
N PHE A 38 9.91 4.71 -5.84
CA PHE A 38 9.60 4.91 -7.24
C PHE A 38 10.82 5.45 -8.01
N PRO A 39 11.80 4.58 -8.35
CA PRO A 39 13.14 4.98 -8.79
C PRO A 39 13.19 5.44 -10.26
N VAL A 40 12.15 6.11 -10.76
CA VAL A 40 12.11 6.65 -12.12
C VAL A 40 13.22 7.67 -12.32
N LYS A 41 13.43 8.58 -11.36
CA LYS A 41 14.47 9.60 -11.45
C LYS A 41 15.87 8.97 -11.51
N VAL A 42 16.14 8.00 -10.65
CA VAL A 42 17.40 7.24 -10.64
C VAL A 42 17.61 6.48 -11.96
N LEU A 43 16.54 5.90 -12.53
CA LEU A 43 16.59 5.21 -13.82
C LEU A 43 16.98 6.17 -14.95
N LEU A 44 16.33 7.33 -15.02
CA LEU A 44 16.52 8.32 -16.08
C LEU A 44 17.84 9.09 -15.94
N ASP A 45 18.29 9.38 -14.72
CA ASP A 45 19.60 9.97 -14.46
C ASP A 45 20.73 9.08 -14.99
N LYS A 46 20.54 7.75 -14.90
CA LYS A 46 21.51 6.76 -15.39
C LYS A 46 21.34 6.43 -16.87
N TYR A 47 20.11 6.45 -17.37
CA TYR A 47 19.76 6.10 -18.74
C TYR A 47 18.70 7.07 -19.32
N PRO A 48 19.11 8.28 -19.74
CA PRO A 48 18.19 9.38 -20.08
C PRO A 48 17.17 9.06 -21.18
N ASP A 49 17.58 8.28 -22.19
CA ASP A 49 16.76 7.97 -23.36
C ASP A 49 15.96 6.66 -23.21
N THR A 50 15.88 6.10 -22.00
CA THR A 50 15.18 4.83 -21.77
C THR A 50 13.68 5.04 -21.69
N ASN A 51 12.93 4.35 -22.55
CA ASN A 51 11.49 4.27 -22.40
C ASN A 51 11.13 3.37 -21.21
N PHE A 52 10.18 3.81 -20.38
CA PHE A 52 9.76 3.07 -19.21
C PHE A 52 8.25 3.10 -19.03
N LEU A 53 7.76 2.10 -18.29
CA LEU A 53 6.40 2.00 -17.78
C LEU A 53 6.48 1.86 -16.26
N GLY A 54 6.04 2.88 -15.54
CA GLY A 54 5.99 2.87 -14.08
C GLY A 54 4.67 2.29 -13.57
N LEU A 55 4.72 1.49 -12.51
CA LEU A 55 3.55 1.06 -11.76
C LEU A 55 3.61 1.70 -10.38
N TYR A 56 2.67 2.61 -10.11
CA TYR A 56 2.60 3.32 -8.83
C TYR A 56 1.41 2.82 -8.01
N LEU A 57 1.68 2.37 -6.78
CA LEU A 57 0.66 1.92 -5.83
C LEU A 57 0.31 3.07 -4.87
N GLY A 58 -0.84 3.70 -5.08
CA GLY A 58 -1.29 4.81 -4.25
C GLY A 58 -2.48 5.55 -4.85
N ALA A 59 -2.94 6.58 -4.14
CA ALA A 59 -4.04 7.41 -4.62
C ALA A 59 -3.59 8.32 -5.78
N GLU A 60 -4.44 8.49 -6.79
CA GLU A 60 -4.21 9.37 -7.96
C GLU A 60 -4.16 10.86 -7.57
N ILE A 61 -4.80 11.21 -6.45
CA ILE A 61 -4.76 12.54 -5.83
C ILE A 61 -4.33 12.32 -4.38
N TYR A 62 -3.34 13.09 -3.92
CA TYR A 62 -2.86 13.03 -2.55
C TYR A 62 -3.99 13.38 -1.58
N LYS A 63 -4.63 12.35 -1.01
CA LYS A 63 -5.60 12.52 0.08
C LYS A 63 -4.79 12.60 1.38
N HIS A 64 -4.84 13.75 2.06
CA HIS A 64 -4.41 13.85 3.45
C HIS A 64 -5.34 12.99 4.32
N GLU A 65 -5.04 11.70 4.45
CA GLU A 65 -5.63 10.87 5.50
C GLU A 65 -4.77 11.00 6.77
N LYS A 66 -5.43 11.17 7.92
CA LYS A 66 -4.77 11.10 9.23
C LYS A 66 -4.22 9.68 9.43
N LYS A 67 -2.91 9.49 9.21
CA LYS A 67 -2.20 8.25 9.55
C LYS A 67 -1.90 8.23 11.05
N ASN A 68 -1.64 7.03 11.58
CA ASN A 68 -1.12 6.85 12.94
C ASN A 68 0.41 7.09 12.92
N PHE A 69 1.04 7.35 14.07
CA PHE A 69 2.48 7.62 14.21
C PHE A 69 3.42 6.69 13.39
N LEU A 70 3.16 5.37 13.38
CA LEU A 70 3.94 4.41 12.56
C LEU A 70 3.71 4.58 11.05
N GLY A 71 2.49 4.96 10.65
CA GLY A 71 2.15 5.28 9.27
C GLY A 71 2.75 6.61 8.81
N ASP A 72 2.92 7.58 9.72
CA ASP A 72 3.64 8.84 9.46
C ASP A 72 5.14 8.59 9.30
N MET A 73 5.74 7.73 10.15
CA MET A 73 7.15 7.33 9.99
C MET A 73 7.37 6.60 8.66
N LEU A 74 6.51 5.65 8.31
CA LEU A 74 6.59 4.94 7.04
C LEU A 74 6.35 5.90 5.87
N SER A 75 5.43 6.87 5.97
CA SER A 75 5.20 7.84 4.90
C SER A 75 6.40 8.76 4.71
N ILE A 76 6.98 9.29 5.77
CA ILE A 76 8.21 10.09 5.73
C ILE A 76 9.36 9.31 5.06
N TRP A 77 9.49 8.01 5.34
CA TRP A 77 10.46 7.14 4.68
C TRP A 77 10.17 6.90 3.20
N THR A 78 8.91 7.06 2.77
CA THR A 78 8.50 6.83 1.38
C THR A 78 8.42 8.10 0.52
N GLU A 79 8.44 9.30 1.12
CA GLU A 79 7.85 10.50 0.50
C GLU A 79 8.85 11.64 0.22
N SER A 80 9.94 11.37 -0.50
CA SER A 80 10.89 12.43 -0.87
C SER A 80 11.01 12.74 -2.36
N SER A 81 10.24 12.11 -3.25
CA SER A 81 10.32 12.42 -4.70
C SER A 81 9.09 12.09 -5.55
N ASP A 82 8.16 11.30 -5.04
CA ASP A 82 7.13 10.65 -5.87
C ASP A 82 6.11 11.63 -6.50
N PRO A 83 5.61 12.69 -5.83
CA PRO A 83 4.56 13.55 -6.40
C PRO A 83 4.98 14.29 -7.68
N ASP A 84 6.23 14.74 -7.77
CA ASP A 84 6.72 15.47 -8.94
C ASP A 84 6.96 14.53 -10.12
N VAL A 85 7.52 13.34 -9.86
CA VAL A 85 7.70 12.27 -10.86
C VAL A 85 6.35 11.82 -11.41
N LEU A 86 5.33 11.66 -10.56
CA LEU A 86 3.98 11.28 -11.00
C LEU A 86 3.32 12.34 -11.90
N ARG A 87 3.62 13.62 -11.69
CA ARG A 87 3.12 14.71 -12.55
C ARG A 87 3.87 14.76 -13.86
N GLU A 88 5.20 14.73 -13.81
CA GLU A 88 6.07 14.84 -14.98
C GLU A 88 5.86 13.67 -15.94
N TYR A 89 5.80 12.44 -15.41
CA TYR A 89 5.70 11.22 -16.20
C TYR A 89 4.30 10.59 -16.16
N LYS A 90 3.24 11.39 -15.98
CA LYS A 90 1.84 10.91 -15.90
C LYS A 90 1.41 10.05 -17.10
N ASN A 91 2.06 10.18 -18.25
CA ASN A 91 1.76 9.42 -19.46
C ASN A 91 2.51 8.08 -19.54
N ASN A 92 3.46 7.84 -18.64
CA ASN A 92 4.28 6.63 -18.57
C ASN A 92 4.00 5.83 -17.30
N ILE A 93 3.03 6.25 -16.49
CA ILE A 93 2.77 5.67 -15.17
C ILE A 93 1.32 5.19 -15.07
N VAL A 94 1.18 3.92 -14.69
CA VAL A 94 -0.09 3.31 -14.28
C VAL A 94 -0.25 3.51 -12.78
N VAL A 95 -1.21 4.34 -12.39
CA VAL A 95 -1.56 4.55 -10.98
C VAL A 95 -2.63 3.54 -10.56
N ILE A 96 -2.34 2.77 -9.53
CA ILE A 96 -3.20 1.72 -8.98
C ILE A 96 -3.52 2.10 -7.54
N ASP A 97 -4.80 2.29 -7.23
CA ASP A 97 -5.24 2.61 -5.86
C ASP A 97 -5.63 1.34 -5.09
N PRO A 98 -4.81 0.88 -4.11
CA PRO A 98 -5.08 -0.33 -3.35
C PRO A 98 -6.08 -0.13 -2.19
N ASP A 99 -6.56 1.09 -1.92
CA ASP A 99 -7.53 1.35 -0.84
C ASP A 99 -8.77 0.45 -1.01
N PRO A 100 -9.21 -0.29 0.02
CA PRO A 100 -8.88 -0.11 1.43
C PRO A 100 -7.81 -1.06 1.98
N ILE A 101 -7.04 -1.76 1.14
CA ILE A 101 -6.01 -2.70 1.56
C ILE A 101 -4.73 -1.96 1.93
N SER A 102 -4.20 -2.25 3.12
CA SER A 102 -2.96 -1.64 3.61
C SER A 102 -1.75 -2.44 3.12
N THR A 103 -0.65 -1.74 2.89
CA THR A 103 0.66 -2.32 2.54
C THR A 103 1.18 -3.32 3.59
N THR A 104 0.74 -3.20 4.84
CA THR A 104 1.14 -4.11 5.93
C THR A 104 0.16 -5.26 6.16
N GLN A 105 -0.82 -5.45 5.28
CA GLN A 105 -1.83 -6.52 5.41
C GLN A 105 -1.36 -7.81 4.74
N PHE A 106 -0.57 -8.61 5.46
CA PHE A 106 -0.04 -9.88 4.95
C PHE A 106 -1.09 -11.01 4.83
N LYS A 107 -2.21 -10.90 5.53
CA LYS A 107 -3.33 -11.86 5.46
C LYS A 107 -4.47 -11.24 4.65
N LEU A 108 -4.60 -11.70 3.40
CA LEU A 108 -5.64 -11.27 2.46
C LEU A 108 -6.65 -12.40 2.25
N SER A 109 -7.95 -12.08 2.34
CA SER A 109 -9.00 -12.99 1.89
C SER A 109 -9.00 -13.11 0.36
N SER A 110 -9.68 -14.13 -0.18
CA SER A 110 -9.86 -14.27 -1.63
C SER A 110 -10.55 -13.04 -2.25
N GLU A 111 -11.53 -12.46 -1.55
CA GLU A 111 -12.21 -11.21 -1.97
C GLU A 111 -11.23 -10.03 -2.05
N GLU A 112 -10.32 -9.89 -1.09
CA GLU A 112 -9.32 -8.81 -1.07
C GLU A 112 -8.25 -8.99 -2.14
N LYS A 113 -7.88 -10.23 -2.46
CA LYS A 113 -6.97 -10.55 -3.57
C LYS A 113 -7.60 -10.20 -4.92
N GLU A 114 -8.85 -10.62 -5.14
CA GLU A 114 -9.55 -10.31 -6.39
C GLU A 114 -9.73 -8.80 -6.56
N PHE A 115 -10.06 -8.09 -5.47
CA PHE A 115 -10.11 -6.63 -5.46
C PHE A 115 -8.79 -5.99 -5.95
N LEU A 116 -7.64 -6.43 -5.43
CA LEU A 116 -6.34 -5.89 -5.84
C LEU A 116 -6.00 -6.20 -7.29
N LEU A 117 -6.26 -7.43 -7.74
CA LEU A 117 -6.03 -7.84 -9.13
C LEU A 117 -6.88 -7.02 -10.09
N GLU A 118 -8.17 -6.87 -9.78
CA GLU A 118 -9.09 -6.12 -10.62
C GLU A 118 -8.79 -4.63 -10.62
N SER A 119 -8.38 -4.05 -9.49
CA SER A 119 -7.87 -2.67 -9.42
C SER A 119 -6.69 -2.45 -10.36
N GLY A 120 -5.73 -3.38 -10.38
CA GLY A 120 -4.59 -3.33 -11.29
C GLY A 120 -5.00 -3.47 -12.76
N ARG A 121 -5.91 -4.40 -13.08
CA ARG A 121 -6.43 -4.59 -14.45
C ARG A 121 -7.13 -3.33 -14.96
N LEU A 122 -8.02 -2.74 -14.17
CA LEU A 122 -8.74 -1.52 -14.57
C LEU A 122 -7.80 -0.33 -14.69
N ALA A 123 -6.79 -0.19 -13.83
CA ALA A 123 -5.77 0.84 -13.97
C ALA A 123 -4.98 0.69 -15.28
N ALA A 124 -4.57 -0.55 -15.62
CA ALA A 124 -3.89 -0.83 -16.88
C ALA A 124 -4.78 -0.55 -18.10
N ILE A 125 -6.05 -0.95 -18.07
CA ILE A 125 -7.01 -0.63 -19.14
C ILE A 125 -7.17 0.88 -19.28
N LYS A 126 -7.27 1.61 -18.14
CA LYS A 126 -7.38 3.07 -18.13
C LYS A 126 -6.19 3.74 -18.80
N PHE A 127 -4.99 3.22 -18.55
CA PHE A 127 -3.74 3.68 -19.14
C PHE A 127 -3.67 3.38 -20.65
N LEU A 128 -3.92 2.12 -21.04
CA LEU A 128 -3.81 1.69 -22.44
C LEU A 128 -4.79 2.42 -23.37
N ASP A 129 -5.98 2.74 -22.86
CA ASP A 129 -6.97 3.56 -23.56
C ASP A 129 -6.53 5.02 -23.71
N LYS A 130 -5.91 5.59 -22.67
CA LYS A 130 -5.32 6.94 -22.75
C LYS A 130 -4.19 6.99 -23.79
N THR A 131 -3.46 5.90 -23.97
CA THR A 131 -2.41 5.78 -25.01
C THR A 131 -2.95 5.35 -26.38
N ASN A 132 -4.28 5.27 -26.55
CA ASN A 132 -4.96 4.83 -27.78
C ASN A 132 -4.56 3.43 -28.29
N ILE A 133 -4.09 2.54 -27.40
CA ILE A 133 -3.71 1.15 -27.76
C ILE A 133 -4.94 0.25 -27.80
N ILE A 134 -5.89 0.48 -26.88
CA ILE A 134 -7.15 -0.25 -26.77
C ILE A 134 -8.29 0.74 -26.53
N LYS A 135 -9.55 0.31 -26.67
CA LYS A 135 -10.72 1.09 -26.24
C LYS A 135 -11.34 0.47 -24.98
N LYS A 136 -11.57 1.29 -23.95
CA LYS A 136 -12.24 0.88 -22.70
C LYS A 136 -13.61 0.21 -22.93
N THR A 137 -14.34 0.67 -23.94
CA THR A 137 -15.68 0.18 -24.29
C THR A 137 -15.68 -1.31 -24.57
N ASP A 138 -14.61 -1.81 -25.19
CA ASP A 138 -14.51 -3.17 -25.67
C ASP A 138 -14.24 -4.17 -24.53
N LEU A 139 -13.93 -3.64 -23.33
CA LEU A 139 -13.56 -4.42 -22.14
C LEU A 139 -14.55 -4.26 -20.99
N ASN A 140 -15.76 -3.75 -21.25
CA ASN A 140 -16.79 -3.51 -20.25
C ASN A 140 -16.30 -2.69 -19.04
N PHE A 141 -15.41 -1.72 -19.31
CA PHE A 141 -14.67 -1.00 -18.28
C PHE A 141 -15.58 -0.36 -17.22
N GLU A 142 -16.63 0.36 -17.64
CA GLU A 142 -17.51 1.06 -16.70
C GLU A 142 -18.29 0.10 -15.78
N SER A 143 -18.75 -1.05 -16.31
CA SER A 143 -19.43 -2.07 -15.49
C SER A 143 -18.47 -2.62 -14.43
N ARG A 144 -17.28 -3.06 -14.86
CA ARG A 144 -16.27 -3.65 -13.96
C ARG A 144 -15.78 -2.65 -12.91
N LYS A 145 -15.65 -1.38 -13.30
CA LYS A 145 -15.32 -0.28 -12.38
C LYS A 145 -16.41 -0.09 -11.32
N ASN A 146 -17.69 -0.12 -11.71
CA ASN A 146 -18.78 -0.03 -10.75
C ASN A 146 -18.79 -1.22 -9.78
N ASP A 147 -18.58 -2.44 -10.30
CA ASP A 147 -18.48 -3.64 -9.46
C ASP A 147 -17.31 -3.55 -8.46
N LEU A 148 -16.16 -3.02 -8.92
CA LEU A 148 -15.00 -2.79 -8.07
C LEU A 148 -15.27 -1.77 -6.96
N GLU A 149 -15.95 -0.66 -7.26
CA GLU A 149 -16.32 0.35 -6.26
C GLU A 149 -17.33 -0.19 -5.24
N LEU A 150 -18.28 -1.02 -5.66
CA LEU A 150 -19.18 -1.72 -4.75
C LEU A 150 -18.40 -2.66 -3.82
N LEU A 151 -17.43 -3.40 -4.37
CA LEU A 151 -16.55 -4.26 -3.58
C LEU A 151 -15.68 -3.44 -2.60
N ARG A 152 -15.16 -2.29 -3.04
CA ARG A 152 -14.40 -1.35 -2.22
C ARG A 152 -15.19 -0.92 -0.98
N GLU A 153 -16.44 -0.49 -1.16
CA GLU A 153 -17.30 -0.05 -0.06
C GLU A 153 -17.71 -1.20 0.87
N LYS A 154 -17.94 -2.41 0.32
CA LYS A 154 -18.16 -3.62 1.13
C LYS A 154 -16.95 -3.91 2.03
N LEU A 155 -15.72 -3.85 1.49
CA LEU A 155 -14.48 -4.08 2.23
C LEU A 155 -14.25 -2.99 3.30
N LYS A 156 -14.48 -1.72 2.97
CA LYS A 156 -14.42 -0.60 3.93
C LYS A 156 -15.37 -0.81 5.09
N THR A 157 -16.61 -1.17 4.80
CA THR A 157 -17.64 -1.43 5.82
C THR A 157 -17.24 -2.58 6.73
N LYS A 158 -16.72 -3.69 6.17
CA LYS A 158 -16.21 -4.83 6.94
C LYS A 158 -15.06 -4.42 7.88
N LYS A 159 -14.12 -3.61 7.40
CA LYS A 159 -13.01 -3.07 8.21
C LYS A 159 -13.48 -2.13 9.31
N ARG A 160 -14.41 -1.21 9.01
CA ARG A 160 -15.01 -0.30 10.00
C ARG A 160 -15.72 -1.07 11.12
N LYS A 161 -16.55 -2.05 10.77
CA LYS A 161 -17.23 -2.93 11.74
C LYS A 161 -16.25 -3.68 12.63
N LYS A 162 -15.19 -4.27 12.06
CA LYS A 162 -14.15 -4.95 12.83
C LYS A 162 -13.42 -4.01 13.80
N LYS A 163 -13.03 -2.82 13.34
CA LYS A 163 -12.40 -1.80 14.21
C LYS A 163 -13.32 -1.37 15.35
N PHE A 164 -14.60 -1.16 15.06
CA PHE A 164 -15.60 -0.81 16.06
C PHE A 164 -15.75 -1.91 17.13
N PHE A 165 -15.86 -3.17 16.69
CA PHE A 165 -15.95 -4.32 17.60
C PHE A 165 -14.74 -4.44 18.53
N ILE A 166 -13.52 -4.31 17.98
CA ILE A 166 -12.28 -4.35 18.78
C ILE A 166 -12.25 -3.21 19.79
N LYS A 167 -12.59 -1.98 19.38
CA LYS A 167 -12.63 -0.83 20.30
C LYS A 167 -13.64 -1.03 21.43
N SER A 168 -14.83 -1.53 21.12
CA SER A 168 -15.86 -1.84 22.12
C SER A 168 -15.38 -2.87 23.13
N LEU A 169 -14.74 -3.95 22.64
CA LEU A 169 -14.16 -4.98 23.50
C LEU A 169 -13.06 -4.43 24.41
N CYS A 170 -12.16 -3.60 23.89
CA CYS A 170 -11.11 -2.95 24.69
C CYS A 170 -11.71 -2.06 25.79
N LEU A 171 -12.72 -1.26 25.47
CA LEU A 171 -13.40 -0.40 26.46
C LEU A 171 -14.08 -1.23 27.55
N LEU A 172 -14.70 -2.35 27.18
CA LEU A 172 -15.32 -3.26 28.14
C LEU A 172 -14.27 -3.90 29.07
N VAL A 173 -13.12 -4.30 28.53
CA VAL A 173 -12.00 -4.82 29.35
C VAL A 173 -11.47 -3.76 30.31
N ILE A 174 -11.25 -2.53 29.83
CA ILE A 174 -10.81 -1.41 30.67
C ILE A 174 -11.82 -1.13 31.79
N PHE A 175 -13.11 -1.13 31.46
CA PHE A 175 -14.17 -0.95 32.45
C PHE A 175 -14.17 -2.03 33.51
N LEU A 176 -14.06 -3.31 33.13
CA LEU A 176 -13.99 -4.43 34.08
C LEU A 176 -12.73 -4.39 34.97
N VAL A 177 -11.59 -3.98 34.42
CA VAL A 177 -10.35 -3.80 35.19
C VAL A 177 -10.52 -2.66 36.19
N ALA A 178 -11.08 -1.53 35.76
CA ALA A 178 -11.34 -0.39 36.64
C ALA A 178 -12.29 -0.75 37.79
N THR A 179 -13.39 -1.45 37.53
CA THR A 179 -14.33 -1.86 38.59
C THR A 179 -13.71 -2.87 39.55
N TYR A 180 -12.87 -3.78 39.06
CA TYR A 180 -12.13 -4.73 39.92
C TYR A 180 -11.17 -4.00 40.89
N PHE A 181 -10.39 -3.05 40.40
CA PHE A 181 -9.45 -2.28 41.24
C PHE A 181 -10.18 -1.35 42.22
N TYR A 182 -11.24 -0.66 41.79
CA TYR A 182 -12.03 0.20 42.68
C TYR A 182 -12.79 -0.60 43.75
N GLY A 183 -13.33 -1.78 43.41
CA GLY A 183 -14.02 -2.65 44.35
C GLY A 183 -13.10 -3.18 45.47
N ASN A 184 -11.86 -3.54 45.12
CA ASN A 184 -10.87 -4.00 46.10
C ASN A 184 -10.34 -2.88 47.01
N HIS A 185 -10.36 -1.63 46.56
CA HIS A 185 -9.87 -0.49 47.35
C HIS A 185 -10.86 0.00 48.42
N LEU A 186 -12.13 -0.43 48.35
CA LEU A 186 -13.22 -0.11 49.29
C LEU A 186 -13.44 -1.19 50.37
N SER A 187 -12.63 -2.24 50.39
CA SER A 187 -12.74 -3.37 51.33
C SER A 187 -11.66 -3.38 52.43
N PHE A 188 -11.05 -2.23 52.74
CA PHE A 188 -10.15 -2.02 53.89
C PHE A 188 -10.73 -1.02 54.88
#